data_AF-A0A926UHI7-F1
#
_entry.id   AF-A0A926UHI7-F1
#
_cell.length_a   1.000
_cell.length_b   1.000
_cell.length_c   1.000
_cell.angle_alpha   90.00
_cell.angle_beta   90.00
_cell.angle_gamma   90.00
#
_symmetry.space_group_name_H-M   'P 1'
#
loop_
_entity.id
_entity.type
_entity.pdbx_description
1 polymer ?
#
loop_
_entity_poly.entity_id
_entity_poly.type
_entity_poly.pdbx_seq_one_letter_code
_entity_poly.pdbx_strand_id
1 'polypeptide(L)'
;MATVFSSPLDAEYKERLAAWVQDESRQLGSERQLALQLGLAPRALQKWRNGELIRGLSEASLDAIAQYRRKKETQPWTSRTVRDWLTGQDEVPQIHSKRPITTMGDLPKAAVIESLPAREWVQHAPIEEVLAVIQDGLQRLEREWKQRQSE
;
A
#
# COMPACT_ATOMS: atom_id res chain seq x y z
N MET A 1 -44.68 0.96 8.75
CA MET A 1 -43.58 0.44 9.59
C MET A 1 -42.29 0.65 8.83
N ALA A 2 -41.44 1.57 9.28
CA ALA A 2 -40.14 1.84 8.67
C ALA A 2 -39.08 0.97 9.35
N THR A 3 -38.59 -0.06 8.67
CA THR A 3 -37.37 -0.77 9.07
C THR A 3 -36.19 0.16 8.81
N VAL A 4 -35.88 0.97 9.82
CA VAL A 4 -34.64 1.73 9.90
C VAL A 4 -33.53 0.70 10.12
N PHE A 5 -32.90 0.24 9.04
CA PHE A 5 -31.63 -0.48 9.09
C PHE A 5 -30.53 0.50 9.51
N SER A 6 -30.59 0.98 10.75
CA SER A 6 -29.42 1.50 11.45
C SER A 6 -28.72 0.31 12.07
N SER A 7 -28.12 -0.54 11.24
CA SER A 7 -26.94 -1.26 11.74
C SER A 7 -25.97 -0.14 12.13
N PRO A 8 -25.60 -0.01 13.41
CA PRO A 8 -24.55 0.94 13.76
C PRO A 8 -23.38 0.59 12.84
N LEU A 9 -22.86 1.57 12.11
CA LEU A 9 -21.57 1.35 11.48
C LEU A 9 -20.64 0.89 12.59
N ASP A 10 -20.15 -0.34 12.47
CA ASP A 10 -19.32 -0.95 13.49
C ASP A 10 -18.24 0.05 13.87
N ALA A 11 -18.05 0.28 15.17
CA ALA A 11 -17.02 1.20 15.64
C ALA A 11 -15.66 0.83 15.01
N GLU A 12 -15.43 -0.47 14.83
CA GLU A 12 -14.30 -1.05 14.12
C GLU A 12 -14.15 -0.54 12.67
N TYR A 13 -15.24 -0.40 11.91
CA TYR A 13 -15.22 0.17 10.56
C TYR A 13 -14.66 1.58 10.55
N LYS A 14 -15.11 2.40 11.50
CA LYS A 14 -14.69 3.79 11.63
C LYS A 14 -13.24 3.89 12.09
N GLU A 15 -12.86 3.06 13.06
CA GLU A 15 -11.49 3.01 13.59
C GLU A 15 -10.49 2.55 12.54
N ARG A 16 -10.76 1.48 11.80
CA ARG A 16 -9.89 0.98 10.71
C ARG A 16 -9.72 2.02 9.62
N LEU A 17 -10.82 2.67 9.21
CA LEU A 17 -10.76 3.73 8.22
C LEU A 17 -9.95 4.93 8.71
N ALA A 18 -10.18 5.37 9.94
CA ALA A 18 -9.46 6.49 10.54
C ALA A 18 -7.96 6.21 10.66
N ALA A 19 -7.59 5.02 11.14
CA ALA A 19 -6.22 4.56 11.26
C ALA A 19 -5.52 4.54 9.89
N TRP A 20 -6.18 4.02 8.86
CA TRP A 20 -5.63 3.99 7.51
C TRP A 20 -5.44 5.39 6.92
N VAL A 21 -6.42 6.29 7.04
CA VAL A 21 -6.28 7.69 6.60
C VAL A 21 -5.11 8.36 7.31
N GLN A 22 -4.94 8.11 8.60
CA GLN A 22 -3.84 8.67 9.38
C GLN A 22 -2.47 8.11 8.94
N ASP A 23 -2.36 6.81 8.68
CA ASP A 23 -1.12 6.21 8.21
C ASP A 23 -0.75 6.72 6.80
N GLU A 24 -1.70 6.71 5.86
CA GLU A 24 -1.48 7.16 4.50
C GLU A 24 -1.16 8.65 4.40
N SER A 25 -1.84 9.49 5.19
CA SER A 25 -1.52 10.92 5.27
C SER A 25 -0.13 11.18 5.87
N ARG A 26 0.35 10.33 6.79
CA ARG A 26 1.74 10.37 7.28
C ARG A 26 2.72 9.93 6.22
N GLN A 27 2.40 8.91 5.41
CA GLN A 27 3.27 8.45 4.32
C GLN A 27 3.42 9.51 3.23
N LEU A 28 2.33 10.18 2.88
CA LEU A 28 2.32 11.26 1.88
C LEU A 28 2.79 12.60 2.45
N GLY A 29 2.83 12.76 3.77
CA GLY A 29 3.14 14.03 4.43
C GLY A 29 1.99 15.05 4.41
N SER A 30 0.85 14.74 3.76
CA SER A 30 -0.31 15.61 3.73
C SER A 30 -1.63 14.87 3.49
N GLU A 31 -2.62 15.11 4.35
CA GLU A 31 -4.01 14.65 4.15
C GLU A 31 -4.63 15.22 2.88
N ARG A 32 -4.26 16.46 2.51
CA ARG A 32 -4.75 17.11 1.28
C ARG A 32 -4.26 16.38 0.03
N GLN A 33 -3.03 15.86 0.04
CA GLN A 33 -2.51 15.07 -1.08
C GLN A 33 -3.21 13.71 -1.20
N LEU A 34 -3.49 13.06 -0.07
CA LEU A 34 -4.31 11.84 -0.06
C LEU A 34 -5.70 12.12 -0.65
N ALA A 35 -6.32 13.25 -0.29
CA ALA A 35 -7.63 13.65 -0.81
C ALA A 35 -7.60 13.78 -2.34
N LEU A 36 -6.57 14.44 -2.87
CA LEU A 36 -6.38 14.62 -4.32
C LEU A 36 -6.17 13.28 -5.04
N GLN A 37 -5.39 12.36 -4.46
CA GLN A 37 -5.17 11.02 -5.03
C GLN A 37 -6.45 10.18 -5.08
N LEU A 38 -7.34 10.35 -4.09
CA LEU A 38 -8.63 9.68 -4.03
C LEU A 38 -9.72 10.41 -4.81
N GLY A 39 -9.46 11.61 -5.34
CA GLY A 39 -10.48 12.45 -5.99
C GLY A 39 -11.57 12.96 -5.04
N LEU A 40 -11.23 13.11 -3.75
CA LEU A 40 -12.16 13.50 -2.69
C LEU A 40 -11.88 14.92 -2.19
N ALA A 41 -12.91 15.54 -1.61
CA ALA A 41 -12.74 16.80 -0.90
C ALA A 41 -11.91 16.57 0.39
N PRO A 42 -10.97 17.46 0.76
CA PRO A 42 -10.19 17.34 1.99
C PRO A 42 -11.06 17.19 3.26
N ARG A 43 -12.21 17.88 3.29
CA ARG A 43 -13.18 17.76 4.39
C ARG A 43 -13.76 16.35 4.54
N ALA A 44 -13.81 15.55 3.47
CA ALA A 44 -14.28 14.18 3.55
C ALA A 44 -13.28 13.30 4.31
N LEU A 45 -11.98 13.41 4.02
CA LEU A 45 -10.94 12.69 4.76
C LEU A 45 -10.88 13.08 6.24
N GLN A 46 -11.04 14.37 6.54
CA GLN A 46 -11.11 14.84 7.93
C GLN A 46 -12.26 14.14 8.69
N LYS A 47 -13.44 14.00 8.07
CA LYS A 47 -14.57 13.27 8.65
C LYS A 47 -14.28 11.78 8.83
N TRP A 48 -13.57 11.17 7.90
CA TRP A 48 -13.19 9.76 7.98
C TRP A 48 -12.23 9.52 9.14
N ARG A 49 -11.21 10.37 9.26
CA ARG A 49 -10.23 10.36 10.35
C ARG A 49 -10.87 10.58 11.72
N ASN A 50 -11.85 11.47 11.81
CA ASN A 50 -12.57 11.75 13.06
C ASN A 50 -13.68 10.72 13.37
N GLY A 51 -13.93 9.74 12.50
CA GLY A 51 -15.03 8.78 12.68
C GLY A 51 -16.44 9.40 12.57
N GLU A 52 -16.56 10.62 12.04
CA GLU A 52 -17.80 11.39 11.90
C GLU A 52 -18.70 10.90 10.73
N LEU A 53 -18.47 9.67 10.26
CA LEU A 53 -19.27 9.04 9.24
C LEU A 53 -20.65 8.64 9.81
N ILE A 54 -21.67 9.39 9.41
CA ILE A 54 -23.08 9.14 9.74
C ILE A 54 -23.61 7.95 8.92
N ARG A 55 -23.10 7.78 7.69
CA ARG A 55 -23.37 6.66 6.80
C ARG A 55 -22.02 6.09 6.34
N GLY A 56 -22.00 4.83 5.94
CA GLY A 56 -20.79 4.18 5.44
C GLY A 56 -20.26 4.89 4.20
N LEU A 57 -19.05 4.52 3.78
CA LEU A 57 -18.47 5.07 2.56
C LEU A 57 -19.38 4.81 1.36
N SER A 58 -19.52 5.82 0.49
CA SER A 58 -20.20 5.65 -0.79
C SER A 58 -19.44 4.64 -1.64
N GLU A 59 -20.14 3.99 -2.57
CA GLU A 59 -19.51 3.05 -3.51
C GLU A 59 -18.37 3.70 -4.29
N ALA A 60 -18.55 4.94 -4.75
CA ALA A 60 -17.49 5.73 -5.38
C ALA A 60 -16.26 5.95 -4.47
N SER A 61 -16.45 6.13 -3.16
CA SER A 61 -15.35 6.28 -2.20
C SER A 61 -14.62 4.95 -1.98
N LEU A 62 -15.36 3.83 -1.90
CA LEU A 62 -14.78 2.50 -1.80
C LEU A 62 -13.99 2.13 -3.07
N ASP A 63 -14.50 2.48 -4.25
CA ASP A 63 -13.80 2.30 -5.52
C ASP A 63 -12.54 3.17 -5.59
N ALA A 64 -12.60 4.41 -5.11
CA ALA A 64 -11.42 5.28 -5.05
C ALA A 64 -10.31 4.67 -4.16
N ILE A 65 -10.67 4.15 -2.98
CA ILE A 65 -9.74 3.43 -2.10
C ILE A 65 -9.20 2.18 -2.79
N ALA A 66 -10.06 1.40 -3.46
CA ALA A 66 -9.65 0.20 -4.18
C ALA A 66 -8.66 0.52 -5.32
N GLN A 67 -8.92 1.57 -6.11
CA GLN A 67 -8.01 2.03 -7.16
C GLN A 67 -6.68 2.52 -6.60
N TYR A 68 -6.71 3.26 -5.47
CA TYR A 68 -5.50 3.69 -4.78
C TYR A 68 -4.66 2.49 -4.31
N ARG A 69 -5.30 1.49 -3.70
CA ARG A 69 -4.68 0.26 -3.24
C ARG A 69 -4.12 -0.57 -4.39
N ARG A 70 -4.84 -0.72 -5.52
CA ARG A 70 -4.34 -1.39 -6.74
C ARG A 70 -3.04 -0.77 -7.29
N LYS A 71 -2.83 0.53 -7.09
CA LYS A 71 -1.59 1.19 -7.52
C LYS A 71 -0.40 0.86 -6.62
N LYS A 72 -0.66 0.51 -5.35
CA LYS A 72 0.36 0.19 -4.34
C LYS A 72 0.59 -1.32 -4.19
N GLU A 73 -0.43 -2.12 -4.46
CA GLU A 73 -0.46 -3.55 -4.14
C GLU A 73 -0.78 -4.38 -5.39
N THR A 74 -0.18 -5.56 -5.49
CA THR A 74 -0.32 -6.46 -6.65
C THR A 74 -1.67 -7.18 -6.69
N GLN A 75 -2.42 -7.19 -5.59
CA GLN A 75 -3.69 -7.94 -5.47
C GLN A 75 -4.88 -7.16 -6.04
N PRO A 76 -5.90 -7.84 -6.62
CA PRO A 76 -7.11 -7.16 -7.10
C PRO A 76 -7.97 -6.61 -5.96
N TRP A 77 -7.79 -5.32 -5.67
CA TRP A 77 -8.68 -4.59 -4.76
C TRP A 77 -9.99 -4.19 -5.46
N THR A 78 -11.14 -4.48 -4.88
CA THR A 78 -12.47 -4.05 -5.33
C THR A 78 -13.19 -3.29 -4.22
N SER A 79 -14.25 -2.55 -4.54
CA SER A 79 -15.10 -1.89 -3.53
C SER A 79 -15.66 -2.87 -2.50
N ARG A 80 -15.96 -4.11 -2.91
CA ARG A 80 -16.37 -5.20 -2.02
C ARG A 80 -15.26 -5.59 -1.03
N THR A 81 -14.06 -5.90 -1.52
CA THR A 81 -12.93 -6.27 -0.63
C THR A 81 -12.52 -5.13 0.30
N VAL A 82 -12.63 -3.86 -0.14
CA VAL A 82 -12.39 -2.71 0.75
C VAL A 82 -13.45 -2.64 1.85
N ARG A 83 -14.72 -2.93 1.53
CA ARG A 83 -15.79 -3.00 2.52
C ARG A 83 -15.53 -4.13 3.52
N ASP A 84 -15.22 -5.33 3.04
CA ASP A 84 -14.99 -6.52 3.86
C ASP A 84 -13.76 -6.34 4.78
N TRP A 85 -12.73 -5.66 4.29
CA TRP A 85 -11.57 -5.24 5.08
C TRP A 85 -11.94 -4.26 6.20
N LEU A 86 -12.73 -3.23 5.87
CA LEU A 86 -13.16 -2.23 6.83
C LEU A 86 -14.09 -2.83 7.88
N THR A 87 -14.92 -3.81 7.54
CA THR A 87 -15.78 -4.51 8.50
C THR A 87 -15.09 -5.62 9.28
N GLY A 88 -13.79 -5.86 9.04
CA GLY A 88 -13.03 -6.91 9.72
C GLY A 88 -13.47 -8.33 9.38
N GLN A 89 -14.31 -8.52 8.35
CA GLN A 89 -14.70 -9.83 7.85
C GLN A 89 -13.59 -10.51 7.04
N ASP A 90 -12.66 -9.71 6.53
CA ASP A 90 -11.41 -10.17 5.94
C ASP A 90 -10.25 -9.72 6.84
N GLU A 91 -9.47 -10.67 7.35
CA GLU A 91 -8.10 -10.39 7.79
C GLU A 91 -7.32 -9.99 6.54
N VAL A 92 -7.35 -8.70 6.18
CA VAL A 92 -6.50 -8.23 5.09
C VAL A 92 -5.07 -8.61 5.42
N PRO A 93 -4.39 -9.28 4.47
CA PRO A 93 -3.04 -9.77 4.66
C PRO A 93 -2.17 -8.60 5.08
N GLN A 94 -1.40 -8.83 6.13
CA GLN A 94 -0.44 -7.91 6.72
C GLN A 94 -0.05 -6.81 5.75
N ILE A 95 -0.50 -5.59 6.04
CA ILE A 95 0.06 -4.39 5.45
C ILE A 95 1.54 -4.48 5.82
N HIS A 96 2.36 -5.03 4.93
CA HIS A 96 3.81 -4.95 4.98
C HIS A 96 4.13 -3.49 4.71
N SER A 97 3.78 -2.63 5.67
CA SER A 97 4.56 -1.48 6.04
C SER A 97 5.95 -2.02 6.33
N LYS A 98 6.75 -2.18 5.27
CA LYS A 98 8.20 -2.26 5.34
C LYS A 98 8.67 -0.92 5.89
N ARG A 99 8.43 -0.68 7.16
CA ARG A 99 9.30 0.12 8.00
C ARG A 99 10.03 -0.90 8.86
N PRO A 100 11.35 -1.04 8.74
CA PRO A 100 12.09 -1.79 9.74
C PRO A 100 11.85 -1.08 11.08
N ILE A 101 11.21 -1.77 12.01
CA ILE A 101 11.32 -1.42 13.42
C ILE A 101 12.79 -1.72 13.75
N THR A 102 13.64 -0.71 13.62
CA THR A 102 15.00 -0.73 14.18
C THR A 102 14.84 -0.71 15.69
N THR A 103 14.62 -1.88 16.27
CA THR A 103 14.99 -2.14 17.67
C THR A 103 16.49 -1.91 17.75
N MET A 104 16.90 -0.86 18.46
CA MET A 104 18.30 -0.61 18.77
C MET A 104 18.85 -1.80 19.56
N GLY A 105 19.77 -2.52 18.92
CA GLY A 105 20.48 -3.64 19.52
C GLY A 105 21.22 -4.39 18.44
N ASP A 106 22.46 -3.96 18.20
CA ASP A 106 23.49 -4.67 17.43
C ASP A 106 23.42 -4.55 15.89
N LEU A 107 24.27 -3.69 15.33
CA LEU A 107 25.35 -4.06 14.39
C LEU A 107 25.92 -2.81 13.66
N PRO A 108 27.26 -2.68 13.53
CA PRO A 108 27.92 -1.47 13.04
C PRO A 108 28.18 -1.47 11.53
N LYS A 109 28.29 -0.24 10.98
CA LYS A 109 29.11 0.20 9.83
C LYS A 109 28.97 -0.57 8.50
N ALA A 110 28.31 0.06 7.53
CA ALA A 110 28.80 0.37 6.18
C ALA A 110 27.58 0.78 5.33
N ALA A 111 27.40 2.07 5.08
CA ALA A 111 27.84 2.72 3.84
C ALA A 111 26.82 2.58 2.69
N VAL A 112 26.20 3.73 2.39
CA VAL A 112 25.93 4.24 1.03
C VAL A 112 25.03 3.40 0.12
N ILE A 113 23.78 3.87 -0.06
CA ILE A 113 23.13 3.86 -1.38
C ILE A 113 22.49 5.25 -1.57
N GLU A 114 23.34 6.19 -1.97
CA GLU A 114 22.90 7.31 -2.78
C GLU A 114 22.60 6.82 -4.20
N SER A 115 21.54 7.36 -4.78
CA SER A 115 21.26 7.43 -6.22
C SER A 115 20.85 6.12 -6.92
N LEU A 116 19.64 6.10 -7.48
CA LEU A 116 19.40 5.99 -8.93
C LEU A 116 17.89 6.13 -9.25
N PRO A 117 17.53 6.62 -10.45
CA PRO A 117 16.22 7.21 -10.76
C PRO A 117 15.24 6.16 -11.30
N ALA A 118 14.11 5.97 -10.64
CA ALA A 118 13.03 5.15 -11.17
C ALA A 118 12.02 6.03 -11.93
N ARG A 119 12.26 6.27 -13.22
CA ARG A 119 11.21 6.69 -14.14
C ARG A 119 11.26 5.90 -15.44
N GLU A 120 10.17 5.16 -15.61
CA GLU A 120 9.56 4.71 -16.86
C GLU A 120 10.19 3.51 -17.57
N TRP A 121 9.32 2.73 -18.23
CA TRP A 121 9.58 1.50 -19.00
C TRP A 121 9.92 0.32 -18.06
N VAL A 122 9.01 -0.59 -17.75
CA VAL A 122 8.60 -1.71 -18.61
C VAL A 122 7.22 -2.21 -18.14
N GLN A 123 6.16 -1.97 -18.92
CA GLN A 123 4.85 -2.61 -18.70
C GLN A 123 4.52 -3.70 -19.71
N HIS A 124 5.40 -4.03 -20.67
CA HIS A 124 5.07 -5.05 -21.69
C HIS A 124 6.28 -5.85 -22.18
N ALA A 125 7.18 -6.30 -21.29
CA ALA A 125 8.13 -7.35 -21.66
C ALA A 125 7.53 -8.72 -21.27
N PRO A 126 7.43 -9.70 -22.18
CA PRO A 126 7.01 -11.05 -21.83
C PRO A 126 7.96 -11.59 -20.75
N ILE A 127 7.41 -12.31 -19.78
CA ILE A 127 8.16 -12.85 -18.63
C ILE A 127 9.43 -13.61 -19.06
N GLU A 128 9.42 -14.20 -20.25
CA GLU A 128 10.57 -14.90 -20.83
C GLU A 128 11.79 -14.00 -21.07
N GLU A 129 11.62 -12.75 -21.51
CA GLU A 129 12.74 -11.81 -21.67
C GLU A 129 13.31 -11.35 -20.33
N VAL A 130 12.43 -11.14 -19.34
CA VAL A 130 12.84 -10.77 -17.99
C VAL A 130 13.64 -11.91 -17.34
N LEU A 131 13.20 -13.16 -17.52
CA LEU A 131 13.91 -14.33 -17.04
C LEU A 131 15.26 -14.49 -17.75
N ALA A 132 15.36 -14.25 -19.05
CA ALA A 132 16.61 -14.33 -19.79
C ALA A 132 17.66 -13.33 -19.27
N VAL A 133 17.24 -12.09 -19.00
CA VAL A 133 18.13 -11.05 -18.44
C VAL A 133 18.61 -11.40 -17.04
N ILE A 134 17.72 -11.93 -16.19
CA ILE A 134 18.08 -12.37 -14.83
C ILE A 134 19.07 -13.55 -14.90
N GLN A 135 18.86 -14.49 -15.83
CA GLN A 135 19.70 -15.66 -15.97
C GLN A 135 21.11 -15.31 -16.47
N ASP A 136 21.21 -14.37 -17.43
CA ASP A 136 22.49 -13.85 -17.91
C ASP A 136 23.26 -13.10 -16.80
N GLY A 137 22.55 -12.25 -16.03
CA GLY A 137 23.11 -11.54 -14.88
C GLY A 137 23.67 -12.48 -13.81
N LEU A 138 22.93 -13.55 -13.48
CA LEU A 138 23.38 -14.57 -12.54
C LEU A 138 24.61 -15.33 -13.04
N GLN A 139 24.69 -15.66 -14.33
CA GLN A 139 25.87 -16.33 -14.90
C GLN A 139 27.10 -15.43 -14.95
N ARG A 140 26.91 -14.12 -15.09
CA ARG A 140 28.02 -13.16 -15.03
C ARG A 140 28.59 -13.04 -13.63
N LEU A 141 27.72 -12.93 -12.62
CA LEU A 141 28.11 -12.89 -11.21
C LEU A 141 28.79 -14.20 -10.78
N GLU A 142 28.32 -15.35 -11.24
CA GLU A 142 28.97 -16.63 -10.94
C GLU A 142 30.38 -16.71 -11.54
N ARG A 143 30.59 -16.19 -12.75
CA ARG A 143 31.92 -16.12 -13.38
C ARG A 143 32.86 -15.20 -12.62
N GLU A 144 32.40 -14.00 -12.25
CA GLU A 144 33.21 -13.06 -11.46
C GLU A 144 33.55 -13.62 -10.09
N TRP A 145 32.61 -14.33 -9.46
CA TRP A 145 32.85 -14.99 -8.18
C TRP A 145 33.90 -16.11 -8.30
N LYS A 146 33.80 -16.97 -9.32
CA LYS A 146 34.80 -18.03 -9.59
C LYS A 146 36.18 -17.44 -9.90
N GLN A 147 36.24 -16.33 -10.62
CA GLN A 147 37.49 -15.65 -10.96
C GLN A 147 38.19 -15.11 -9.70
N ARG A 148 37.44 -14.50 -8.79
CA ARG A 148 37.93 -14.04 -7.48
C ARG A 148 38.33 -15.15 -6.51
N GLN A 149 37.96 -16.40 -6.77
CA GLN A 149 38.40 -17.57 -5.99
C GLN A 149 39.66 -18.22 -6.57
N SER A 150 40.10 -17.81 -7.77
CA SER A 150 41.28 -18.37 -8.46
C SER A 150 42.50 -17.42 -8.44
N GLU A 151 42.33 -16.20 -7.93
CA GLU A 151 43.40 -15.26 -7.56
C GLU A 151 43.79 -15.44 -6.09
#